data_AF-A0A0F9TXL1-F1
#
_entry.id   AF-A0A0F9TXL1-F1
#
_cell.length_a   1.000
_cell.length_b   1.000
_cell.length_c   1.000
_cell.angle_alpha   90.00
_cell.angle_beta   90.00
_cell.angle_gamma   90.00
#
_symmetry.space_group_name_H-M   'P 1'
#
loop_
_entity.id
_entity.type
_entity.pdbx_description
1 polymer ?
#
loop_
_entity_poly.entity_id
_entity_poly.type
_entity_poly.pdbx_seq_one_letter_code
_entity_poly.pdbx_strand_id
1 'polypeptide(L)'
;MYGNRSPRKDFFNFSRGKFALRCEPDHKDAVKRTYQDKDNAEKVVFERRYDALTGRLTNIERVKRTMNKGQAPYWVFHFDDGGQEFTLSLPYSSGWAKMILLRMPNIDIKRPFTLEGCLFGEKDTAIMVKQEDNSNADEKTGNIRRYWIPKESKELPPMIPPGEGFGGSDKWDDTSQNQFLWEWIVKNVLPEITIVTQAVTQEPVKETPSIEETVKEPETSTEFEELQKSDEESDLPF
;
A
#
# COMPACT_ATOMS: atom_id res chain seq x y z
N MET A 1 -14.21 19.91 22.84
CA MET A 1 -15.16 19.71 21.72
C MET A 1 -14.44 18.92 20.64
N TYR A 2 -14.73 17.62 20.51
CA TYR A 2 -14.18 16.80 19.43
C TYR A 2 -15.05 17.00 18.20
N GLY A 3 -14.59 17.85 17.29
CA GLY A 3 -15.24 18.04 16.00
C GLY A 3 -15.27 16.71 15.25
N ASN A 4 -16.46 16.38 14.73
CA ASN A 4 -16.74 15.24 13.88
C ASN A 4 -15.85 15.34 12.62
N ARG A 5 -14.61 14.85 12.71
CA ARG A 5 -13.71 14.76 11.56
C ARG A 5 -14.11 13.50 10.83
N SER A 6 -14.54 13.64 9.56
CA SER A 6 -14.72 12.50 8.66
C SER A 6 -13.55 11.52 8.81
N PRO A 7 -13.78 10.20 8.72
CA PRO A 7 -12.71 9.21 8.85
C PRO A 7 -11.55 9.61 7.95
N ARG A 8 -10.40 9.90 8.57
CA ARG A 8 -9.20 10.30 7.83
C ARG A 8 -8.77 9.09 7.00
N LYS A 9 -8.79 9.21 5.67
CA LYS A 9 -8.13 8.23 4.80
C LYS A 9 -6.66 8.12 5.21
N ASP A 10 -6.16 6.91 5.39
CA ASP A 10 -4.78 6.67 5.79
C ASP A 10 -3.84 7.04 4.66
N PHE A 11 -2.92 7.96 4.94
CA PHE A 11 -2.00 8.53 3.96
C PHE A 11 -0.57 8.13 4.27
N PHE A 12 -0.03 7.25 3.43
CA PHE A 12 1.33 6.74 3.52
C PHE A 12 2.30 7.54 2.65
N ASN A 13 3.48 7.80 3.21
CA ASN A 13 4.68 8.20 2.46
C ASN A 13 5.73 7.11 2.57
N PHE A 14 6.70 7.10 1.66
CA PHE A 14 7.83 6.16 1.74
C PHE A 14 9.11 6.87 2.14
N SER A 15 9.81 6.36 3.14
CA SER A 15 11.11 6.89 3.55
C SER A 15 11.94 5.84 4.29
N ARG A 16 13.26 5.83 4.08
CA ARG A 16 14.19 4.90 4.75
C ARG A 16 13.76 3.43 4.68
N GLY A 17 13.23 3.01 3.53
CA GLY A 17 12.82 1.62 3.31
C GLY A 17 11.52 1.23 4.02
N LYS A 18 10.75 2.19 4.55
CA LYS A 18 9.52 1.94 5.31
C LYS A 18 8.39 2.84 4.81
N PHE A 19 7.17 2.35 4.92
CA PHE A 19 5.96 3.16 4.74
C PHE A 19 5.62 3.87 6.05
N ALA A 20 5.38 5.16 6.00
CA ALA A 20 5.15 6.01 7.16
C ALA A 20 3.74 6.61 7.12
N LEU A 21 2.96 6.37 8.18
CA LEU A 21 1.64 6.94 8.42
C LEU A 21 1.73 7.92 9.59
N ARG A 22 1.23 9.15 9.43
CA ARG A 22 1.21 10.11 10.55
C ARG A 22 0.22 9.66 11.63
N CYS A 23 0.62 9.79 12.89
CA CYS A 23 -0.21 9.44 14.04
C CYS A 23 -0.12 10.50 15.14
N GLU A 24 -0.96 10.35 16.15
CA GLU A 24 -0.89 11.13 17.39
C GLU A 24 0.33 10.69 18.23
N PRO A 25 0.89 11.58 19.08
CA PRO A 25 2.13 11.33 19.82
C PRO A 25 2.01 10.24 20.89
N ASP A 26 0.80 9.96 21.37
CA ASP A 26 0.48 8.97 22.40
C ASP A 26 0.24 7.56 21.85
N HIS A 27 0.25 7.39 20.52
CA HIS A 27 0.09 6.08 19.91
C HIS A 27 1.27 5.16 20.28
N LYS A 28 0.99 3.92 20.68
CA LYS A 28 1.98 2.95 21.19
C LYS A 28 3.22 2.76 20.29
N ASP A 29 3.02 2.79 18.97
CA ASP A 29 4.08 2.59 17.95
C ASP A 29 4.57 3.91 17.31
N ALA A 30 4.33 5.06 17.95
CA ALA A 30 4.69 6.36 17.39
C ALA A 30 6.21 6.59 17.39
N VAL A 31 6.77 6.87 16.21
CA VAL A 31 8.17 7.27 16.05
C VAL A 31 8.25 8.78 15.80
N LYS A 32 8.98 9.49 16.67
CA LYS A 32 9.24 10.93 16.52
C LYS A 32 10.23 11.17 15.38
N ARG A 33 9.91 12.12 14.49
CA ARG A 33 10.82 12.63 13.45
C ARG A 33 10.80 14.16 13.45
N THR A 34 11.98 14.75 13.38
CA THR A 34 12.15 16.20 13.21
C THR A 34 12.54 16.52 11.77
N TYR A 35 12.07 17.65 11.26
CA TYR A 35 12.49 18.19 9.97
C TYR A 35 12.38 19.71 9.95
N GLN A 36 13.15 20.36 9.09
CA GLN A 36 13.03 21.79 8.84
C GLN A 36 12.01 22.05 7.74
N ASP A 37 11.10 22.99 7.98
CA ASP A 37 10.16 23.44 6.96
C ASP A 37 10.76 24.49 6.03
N LYS A 38 9.92 25.10 5.19
CA LYS A 38 10.34 26.14 4.23
C LYS A 38 10.89 27.41 4.88
N ASP A 39 10.53 27.66 6.14
CA ASP A 39 10.89 28.86 6.89
C ASP A 39 12.07 28.57 7.85
N ASN A 40 12.76 27.43 7.66
CA ASN A 40 13.79 26.87 8.54
C ASN A 40 13.32 26.60 9.98
N ALA A 41 12.01 26.55 10.22
CA ALA A 41 11.47 26.20 11.52
C ALA A 41 11.52 24.68 11.72
N GLU A 42 11.97 24.25 12.90
CA GLU A 42 11.93 22.83 13.27
C GLU A 42 10.48 22.39 13.51
N LYS A 43 10.05 21.37 12.77
CA LYS A 43 8.76 20.71 12.96
C LYS A 43 8.96 19.29 13.43
N VAL A 44 8.11 18.90 14.38
CA VAL A 44 8.03 17.54 14.91
C VAL A 44 6.82 16.85 14.31
N VAL A 45 6.99 15.63 13.84
CA VAL A 45 5.90 14.72 13.47
C VAL A 45 6.08 13.38 14.14
N PHE A 46 4.96 12.71 14.39
CA PHE A 46 4.91 11.35 14.90
C PHE A 46 4.34 10.44 13.82
N GLU A 47 5.01 9.32 13.58
CA GLU A 47 4.71 8.42 12.47
C GLU A 47 4.76 6.97 12.93
N ARG A 48 3.80 6.15 12.51
CA ARG A 48 3.90 4.68 12.53
C ARG A 48 4.62 4.24 11.27
N ARG A 49 5.48 3.21 11.39
CA ARG A 49 6.28 2.69 10.29
C ARG A 49 5.94 1.24 9.99
N TYR A 50 5.82 0.93 8.70
CA TYR A 50 5.41 -0.36 8.20
C TYR A 50 6.41 -0.86 7.16
N ASP A 51 6.59 -2.17 7.15
CA ASP A 51 7.54 -2.85 6.28
C ASP A 51 6.89 -3.17 4.93
N ALA A 52 5.58 -3.41 4.95
CA ALA A 52 4.81 -3.69 3.76
C ALA A 52 3.42 -3.06 3.85
N LEU A 53 2.83 -2.81 2.68
CA LEU A 53 1.43 -2.47 2.50
C LEU A 53 0.84 -3.50 1.52
N THR A 54 -0.27 -4.13 1.89
CA THR A 54 -1.00 -5.04 1.00
C THR A 54 -2.36 -4.45 0.72
N GLY A 55 -2.81 -4.55 -0.51
CA GLY A 55 -4.15 -4.12 -0.88
C GLY A 55 -4.39 -4.27 -2.37
N ARG A 56 -5.66 -4.22 -2.76
CA ARG A 56 -6.07 -4.13 -4.16
C ARG A 56 -6.01 -2.68 -4.60
N LEU A 57 -5.42 -2.42 -5.76
CA LEU A 57 -5.32 -1.08 -6.31
C LEU A 57 -6.68 -0.61 -6.83
N THR A 58 -7.18 0.51 -6.31
CA THR A 58 -8.51 1.06 -6.62
C THR A 58 -8.46 2.35 -7.44
N ASN A 59 -7.31 3.03 -7.51
CA ASN A 59 -7.09 4.17 -8.40
C ASN A 59 -5.58 4.52 -8.48
N ILE A 60 -5.17 5.18 -9.58
CA ILE A 60 -3.87 5.86 -9.71
C ILE A 60 -4.10 7.26 -10.26
N GLU A 61 -3.52 8.27 -9.63
CA GLU A 61 -3.62 9.65 -10.10
C GLU A 61 -2.28 10.40 -10.02
N ARG A 62 -2.21 11.51 -10.76
CA ARG A 62 -1.14 12.50 -10.67
C ARG A 62 -1.69 13.75 -9.99
N VAL A 63 -1.12 14.11 -8.85
CA VAL A 63 -1.51 15.33 -8.13
C VAL A 63 -0.33 16.29 -8.02
N LYS A 64 -0.60 17.59 -8.01
CA LYS A 64 0.39 18.61 -7.66
C LYS A 64 0.29 18.91 -6.18
N ARG A 65 1.42 18.87 -5.46
CA ARG A 65 1.49 19.24 -4.04
C ARG A 65 2.37 20.45 -3.84
N THR A 66 1.94 21.35 -2.96
CA THR A 66 2.76 22.49 -2.54
C THR A 66 3.89 22.00 -1.65
N MET A 67 5.12 22.24 -2.09
CA MET A 67 6.37 21.95 -1.39
C MET A 67 7.13 23.25 -1.10
N ASN A 68 8.22 23.17 -0.34
CA ASN A 68 9.03 24.34 0.04
C ASN A 68 9.52 25.17 -1.17
N LYS A 69 9.72 24.53 -2.34
CA LYS A 69 10.23 25.15 -3.57
C LYS A 69 9.17 25.32 -4.67
N GLY A 70 7.88 25.31 -4.32
CA GLY A 70 6.77 25.43 -5.27
C GLY A 70 5.95 24.14 -5.41
N GLN A 71 5.18 24.01 -6.48
CA GLN A 71 4.37 22.81 -6.72
C GLN A 71 5.22 21.69 -7.34
N ALA A 72 5.17 20.51 -6.74
CA ALA A 72 5.81 19.31 -7.28
C ALA A 72 4.75 18.26 -7.61
N PRO A 73 4.85 17.57 -8.77
CA PRO A 73 3.97 16.47 -9.10
C PRO A 73 4.28 15.23 -8.24
N TYR A 74 3.24 14.46 -7.94
CA TYR A 74 3.27 13.22 -7.18
C TYR A 74 2.43 12.15 -7.87
N TRP A 75 2.90 10.91 -7.78
CA TRP A 75 2.10 9.73 -8.00
C TRP A 75 1.33 9.40 -6.73
N VAL A 76 0.03 9.15 -6.87
CA VAL A 76 -0.85 8.77 -5.77
C VAL A 76 -1.56 7.49 -6.14
N PHE A 77 -1.31 6.45 -5.37
CA PHE A 77 -1.88 5.11 -5.53
C PHE A 77 -2.89 4.90 -4.42
N HIS A 78 -4.12 4.53 -4.77
CA HIS A 78 -5.19 4.25 -3.84
C HIS A 78 -5.40 2.75 -3.76
N PHE A 79 -5.55 2.24 -2.53
CA PHE A 79 -5.68 0.83 -2.25
C PHE A 79 -6.86 0.57 -1.31
N ASP A 80 -7.36 -0.67 -1.38
CA ASP A 80 -8.37 -1.23 -0.50
C ASP A 80 -7.84 -2.57 0.06
N ASP A 81 -7.74 -2.67 1.39
CA ASP A 81 -7.34 -3.87 2.12
C ASP A 81 -8.56 -4.54 2.78
N GLY A 82 -9.54 -4.93 1.97
CA GLY A 82 -10.72 -5.64 2.46
C GLY A 82 -11.71 -4.77 3.24
N GLY A 83 -11.84 -3.49 2.88
CA GLY A 83 -12.78 -2.54 3.48
C GLY A 83 -12.11 -1.31 4.08
N GLN A 84 -10.78 -1.33 4.25
CA GLN A 84 -10.00 -0.17 4.67
C GLN A 84 -9.29 0.44 3.48
N GLU A 85 -9.68 1.67 3.11
CA GLU A 85 -8.99 2.44 2.09
C GLU A 85 -7.72 3.10 2.65
N PHE A 86 -6.65 3.04 1.87
CA PHE A 86 -5.43 3.81 2.13
C PHE A 86 -4.79 4.32 0.85
N THR A 87 -3.93 5.33 1.00
CA THR A 87 -3.30 6.01 -0.12
C THR A 87 -1.78 6.05 0.07
N LEU A 88 -1.02 5.65 -0.95
CA LEU A 88 0.42 5.81 -1.03
C LEU A 88 0.79 6.98 -1.95
N SER A 89 1.56 7.93 -1.45
CA SER A 89 2.04 9.09 -2.21
C SER A 89 3.55 9.03 -2.42
N LEU A 90 3.98 9.05 -3.69
CA LEU A 90 5.40 9.01 -4.08
C LEU A 90 5.75 10.20 -5.00
N PRO A 91 6.93 10.81 -4.88
CA PRO A 91 7.34 11.89 -5.80
C PRO A 91 7.35 11.41 -7.26
N TYR A 92 6.96 12.27 -8.19
CA TYR A 92 6.78 11.91 -9.61
C TYR A 92 8.02 11.27 -10.24
N SER A 93 9.17 11.93 -10.15
CA SER A 93 10.46 11.45 -10.66
C SER A 93 11.25 10.64 -9.61
N SER A 94 10.56 9.88 -8.75
CA SER A 94 11.24 9.02 -7.76
C SER A 94 11.53 7.63 -8.32
N GLY A 95 12.69 7.07 -7.93
CA GLY A 95 13.01 5.66 -8.20
C GLY A 95 11.95 4.72 -7.61
N TRP A 96 11.36 5.07 -6.47
CA TRP A 96 10.30 4.29 -5.81
C TRP A 96 9.03 4.18 -6.66
N ALA A 97 8.54 5.30 -7.19
CA ALA A 97 7.38 5.27 -8.09
C ALA A 97 7.69 4.41 -9.32
N LYS A 98 8.86 4.62 -9.95
CA LYS A 98 9.30 3.81 -11.10
C LYS A 98 9.37 2.32 -10.79
N MET A 99 9.74 1.89 -9.58
CA MET A 99 9.74 0.46 -9.23
C MET A 99 8.36 -0.17 -9.34
N ILE A 100 7.30 0.57 -9.02
CA ILE A 100 5.91 0.10 -9.15
C ILE A 100 5.48 0.20 -10.62
N LEU A 101 5.64 1.38 -11.23
CA LEU A 101 5.14 1.67 -12.58
C LEU A 101 5.73 0.75 -13.65
N LEU A 102 7.02 0.42 -13.57
CA LEU A 102 7.69 -0.47 -14.54
C LEU A 102 7.22 -1.92 -14.47
N ARG A 103 6.46 -2.29 -13.43
CA ARG A 103 5.92 -3.63 -13.20
C ARG A 103 4.42 -3.73 -13.46
N MET A 104 3.73 -2.60 -13.64
CA MET A 104 2.27 -2.56 -13.79
C MET A 104 1.71 -3.53 -14.84
N PRO A 105 2.32 -3.72 -16.04
CA PRO A 105 1.80 -4.69 -17.01
C PRO A 105 1.84 -6.15 -16.53
N ASN A 106 2.70 -6.46 -15.55
CA ASN A 106 2.85 -7.80 -14.99
C ASN A 106 2.05 -8.02 -13.70
N ILE A 107 1.38 -6.97 -13.18
CA ILE A 107 0.56 -7.05 -11.96
C ILE A 107 -0.87 -7.36 -12.38
N ASP A 108 -1.48 -8.38 -11.77
CA ASP A 108 -2.93 -8.57 -11.87
C ASP A 108 -3.62 -7.57 -10.94
N ILE A 109 -4.11 -6.47 -11.48
CA ILE A 109 -4.72 -5.38 -10.70
C ILE A 109 -6.06 -5.77 -10.05
N LYS A 110 -6.66 -6.89 -10.46
CA LYS A 110 -7.93 -7.39 -9.88
C LYS A 110 -7.71 -8.01 -8.51
N ARG A 111 -6.48 -8.46 -8.24
CA ARG A 111 -6.07 -9.10 -7.00
C ARG A 111 -5.28 -8.12 -6.13
N PRO A 112 -5.28 -8.32 -4.80
CA PRO A 112 -4.35 -7.60 -3.94
C PRO A 112 -2.90 -7.90 -4.32
N PHE A 113 -2.03 -6.92 -4.10
CA PHE A 113 -0.58 -7.10 -4.17
C PHE A 113 0.09 -6.35 -3.02
N THR A 114 1.29 -6.78 -2.68
CA THR A 114 2.08 -6.26 -1.57
C THR A 114 3.20 -5.36 -2.09
N LEU A 115 3.27 -4.16 -1.54
CA LEU A 115 4.41 -3.26 -1.67
C LEU A 115 5.28 -3.44 -0.44
N GLU A 116 6.50 -3.94 -0.61
CA GLU A 116 7.45 -4.15 0.49
C GLU A 116 8.59 -3.14 0.41
N GLY A 117 8.83 -2.47 1.52
CA GLY A 117 9.90 -1.50 1.68
C GLY A 117 11.22 -2.17 2.00
N CYS A 118 12.25 -1.80 1.25
CA CYS A 118 13.58 -2.38 1.40
C CYS A 118 14.61 -1.30 1.65
N LEU A 119 15.56 -1.60 2.52
CA LEU A 119 16.72 -0.79 2.80
C LEU A 119 17.97 -1.64 2.50
N PHE A 120 18.75 -1.21 1.52
CA PHE A 120 20.03 -1.80 1.14
C PHE A 120 21.14 -0.91 1.71
N GLY A 121 21.88 -1.42 2.69
CA GLY A 121 22.86 -0.61 3.43
C GLY A 121 22.20 0.53 4.20
N GLU A 122 22.83 1.71 4.23
CA GLU A 122 22.34 2.84 5.05
C GLU A 122 21.39 3.80 4.31
N LYS A 123 21.47 3.86 2.98
CA LYS A 123 20.83 4.94 2.19
C LYS A 123 20.00 4.44 1.01
N ASP A 124 20.35 3.29 0.45
CA ASP A 124 19.68 2.81 -0.75
C ASP A 124 18.35 2.16 -0.37
N THR A 125 17.27 2.63 -0.99
CA THR A 125 15.93 2.17 -0.65
C THR A 125 15.16 1.83 -1.91
N ALA A 126 14.37 0.77 -1.83
CA ALA A 126 13.52 0.35 -2.94
C ALA A 126 12.16 -0.13 -2.43
N ILE A 127 11.22 -0.24 -3.36
CA ILE A 127 9.96 -0.92 -3.15
C ILE A 127 10.01 -2.20 -4.00
N MET A 128 9.83 -3.35 -3.36
CA MET A 128 9.52 -4.60 -4.04
C MET A 128 8.00 -4.71 -4.21
N VAL A 129 7.56 -5.28 -5.33
CA VAL A 129 6.14 -5.52 -5.61
C VAL A 129 5.95 -7.02 -5.66
N LYS A 130 5.13 -7.57 -4.78
CA LYS A 130 4.89 -9.00 -4.66
C LYS A 130 3.42 -9.29 -4.86
N GLN A 131 3.10 -10.41 -5.50
CA GLN A 131 1.72 -10.87 -5.65
C GLN A 131 1.71 -12.39 -5.64
N GLU A 132 0.83 -12.95 -4.84
CA GLU A 132 0.64 -14.39 -4.71
C GLU A 132 0.23 -15.01 -6.05
N ASP A 133 0.78 -16.19 -6.37
CA ASP A 133 0.55 -16.95 -7.60
C ASP A 133 0.76 -16.17 -8.91
N ASN A 134 1.57 -15.11 -8.90
CA ASN A 134 1.86 -14.35 -10.11
C ASN A 134 3.01 -15.02 -10.88
N SER A 135 2.74 -15.53 -12.08
CA SER A 135 3.73 -16.21 -12.94
C SER A 135 4.89 -15.31 -13.39
N ASN A 136 4.74 -13.99 -13.27
CA ASN A 136 5.80 -13.02 -13.57
C ASN A 136 6.69 -12.72 -12.36
N ALA A 137 6.45 -13.35 -11.20
CA ALA A 137 7.31 -13.19 -10.03
C ALA A 137 8.67 -13.87 -10.22
N ASP A 138 9.69 -13.29 -9.60
CA ASP A 138 10.97 -13.94 -9.41
C ASP A 138 10.84 -15.02 -8.32
N GLU A 139 11.24 -16.25 -8.61
CA GLU A 139 11.04 -17.41 -7.73
C GLU A 139 11.73 -17.28 -6.37
N LYS A 140 12.86 -16.54 -6.30
CA LYS A 140 13.65 -16.40 -5.08
C LYS A 140 13.12 -15.29 -4.19
N THR A 141 12.71 -14.18 -4.78
CA THR A 141 12.37 -12.96 -4.05
C THR A 141 10.85 -12.75 -3.95
N GLY A 142 10.05 -13.42 -4.78
CA GLY A 142 8.63 -13.14 -4.97
C GLY A 142 8.34 -11.79 -5.63
N ASN A 143 9.39 -11.05 -6.03
CA ASN A 143 9.26 -9.73 -6.63
C ASN A 143 8.83 -9.87 -8.09
N ILE A 144 7.76 -9.20 -8.48
CA ILE A 144 7.28 -9.15 -9.85
C ILE A 144 8.38 -8.61 -10.75
N ARG A 145 8.65 -9.28 -11.86
CA ARG A 145 9.66 -8.85 -12.84
C ARG A 145 9.21 -7.54 -13.48
N ARG A 146 10.17 -6.66 -13.78
CA ARG A 146 9.89 -5.45 -14.57
C ARG A 146 9.43 -5.87 -15.96
N TYR A 147 8.36 -5.25 -16.44
CA TYR A 147 7.93 -5.41 -17.83
C TYR A 147 8.83 -4.56 -18.73
N TRP A 148 9.01 -3.27 -18.40
CA TRP A 148 9.96 -2.42 -19.11
C TRP A 148 11.29 -2.36 -18.38
N ILE A 149 12.34 -2.79 -19.09
CA ILE A 149 13.73 -2.68 -18.65
C ILE A 149 14.34 -1.45 -19.35
N PRO A 150 14.80 -0.41 -18.62
CA PRO A 150 15.19 0.87 -19.22
C PRO A 150 16.28 0.87 -20.30
N LYS A 151 17.03 -0.22 -20.45
CA LYS A 151 18.08 -0.37 -21.47
C LYS A 151 17.71 -1.31 -22.61
N GLU A 152 16.62 -2.06 -22.47
CA GLU A 152 16.25 -3.16 -23.37
C GLU A 152 14.87 -2.95 -23.99
N SER A 153 13.99 -2.20 -23.30
CA SER A 153 12.67 -1.87 -23.82
C SER A 153 12.78 -0.83 -24.93
N LYS A 154 12.41 -1.21 -26.15
CA LYS A 154 12.28 -0.29 -27.29
C LYS A 154 11.11 0.69 -27.12
N GLU A 155 10.13 0.35 -26.29
CA GLU A 155 8.92 1.15 -26.09
C GLU A 155 9.10 2.22 -25.01
N LEU A 156 9.95 1.97 -24.01
CA LEU A 156 10.18 2.92 -22.92
C LEU A 156 11.15 4.01 -23.39
N PRO A 157 10.76 5.29 -23.40
CA PRO A 157 11.68 6.36 -23.78
C PRO A 157 12.96 6.33 -22.93
N PRO A 158 14.15 6.61 -23.49
CA PRO A 158 15.36 6.70 -22.68
C PRO A 158 15.32 7.91 -21.74
N MET A 159 16.07 7.84 -20.64
CA MET A 159 16.35 9.04 -19.84
C MET A 159 17.39 9.90 -20.56
N ILE A 160 17.22 11.22 -20.50
CA ILE A 160 18.18 12.16 -21.07
C ILE A 160 19.24 12.45 -19.98
N PRO A 161 20.54 12.37 -20.29
CA PRO A 161 21.59 12.59 -19.31
C PRO A 161 21.63 14.05 -18.81
N PRO A 162 22.20 14.28 -17.61
CA PRO A 162 22.45 15.63 -17.10
C PRO A 162 23.14 16.53 -18.14
N GLY A 163 22.74 17.78 -18.22
CA GLY A 163 23.31 18.76 -19.17
C GLY A 163 22.76 18.71 -20.61
N GLU A 164 22.13 17.61 -21.03
CA GLU A 164 21.47 17.49 -22.34
C GLU A 164 19.95 17.71 -22.28
N GLY A 165 19.38 17.68 -21.08
CA GLY A 165 17.95 17.89 -20.83
C GLY A 165 17.51 19.35 -20.86
N PHE A 166 16.18 19.55 -20.76
CA PHE A 166 15.60 20.90 -20.70
C PHE A 166 16.11 21.67 -19.47
N GLY A 167 16.89 22.73 -19.70
CA GLY A 167 17.31 23.66 -18.65
C GLY A 167 18.63 23.35 -17.94
N GLY A 168 19.48 22.48 -18.51
CA GLY A 168 20.86 22.31 -18.02
C GLY A 168 21.00 21.73 -16.61
N SER A 169 20.04 20.90 -16.20
CA SER A 169 20.04 20.34 -14.84
C SER A 169 21.13 19.28 -14.65
N ASP A 170 21.72 19.21 -13.46
CA ASP A 170 22.70 18.18 -13.04
C ASP A 170 22.06 16.80 -12.77
N LYS A 171 20.82 16.60 -13.19
CA LYS A 171 20.05 15.37 -12.97
C LYS A 171 19.61 14.78 -14.29
N TRP A 172 19.49 13.46 -14.29
CA TRP A 172 18.87 12.75 -15.40
C TRP A 172 17.42 13.21 -15.56
N ASP A 173 17.06 13.56 -16.79
CA ASP A 173 15.70 13.96 -17.14
C ASP A 173 14.88 12.74 -17.55
N ASP A 174 13.79 12.51 -16.83
CA ASP A 174 12.87 11.40 -17.01
C ASP A 174 11.46 11.84 -17.40
N THR A 175 11.31 13.06 -17.91
CA THR A 175 10.02 13.64 -18.28
C THR A 175 9.29 12.77 -19.29
N SER A 176 9.94 12.39 -20.39
CA SER A 176 9.38 11.54 -21.44
C SER A 176 8.99 10.15 -20.92
N GLN A 177 9.80 9.57 -20.04
CA GLN A 177 9.49 8.28 -19.42
C GLN A 177 8.23 8.35 -18.57
N ASN A 178 8.14 9.31 -17.66
CA ASN A 178 6.99 9.42 -16.77
C ASN A 178 5.71 9.76 -17.55
N GLN A 179 5.83 10.55 -18.61
CA GLN A 179 4.70 10.84 -19.49
C GLN A 179 4.22 9.58 -20.23
N PHE A 180 5.14 8.79 -20.81
CA PHE A 180 4.82 7.50 -21.41
C PHE A 180 4.12 6.56 -20.42
N LEU A 181 4.67 6.42 -19.20
CA LEU A 181 4.09 5.57 -18.16
C LEU A 181 2.68 6.05 -17.77
N TRP A 182 2.46 7.36 -17.66
CA TRP A 182 1.13 7.91 -17.40
C TRP A 182 0.14 7.58 -18.51
N GLU A 183 0.51 7.82 -19.76
CA GLU A 183 -0.34 7.54 -20.91
C GLU A 183 -0.72 6.05 -20.97
N TRP A 184 0.24 5.18 -20.70
CA TRP A 184 -0.01 3.74 -20.62
C TRP A 184 -0.96 3.38 -19.48
N ILE A 185 -0.80 3.95 -18.28
CA ILE A 185 -1.70 3.73 -17.13
C ILE A 185 -3.13 4.18 -17.46
N VAL A 186 -3.28 5.37 -18.03
CA VAL A 186 -4.61 5.90 -18.39
C VAL A 186 -5.29 5.01 -19.42
N LYS A 187 -4.52 4.51 -20.39
CA LYS A 187 -5.05 3.68 -21.47
C LYS A 187 -5.38 2.25 -21.03
N ASN A 188 -4.56 1.63 -20.17
CA ASN A 188 -4.62 0.18 -19.91
C ASN A 188 -5.03 -0.17 -18.48
N VAL A 189 -4.70 0.66 -17.48
CA VAL A 189 -4.92 0.32 -16.06
C VAL A 189 -6.20 0.93 -15.51
N LEU A 190 -6.42 2.23 -15.69
CA LEU A 190 -7.59 2.91 -15.13
C LEU A 190 -8.94 2.34 -15.62
N PRO A 191 -9.10 1.94 -16.90
CA PRO A 191 -10.33 1.29 -17.35
C PRO A 191 -10.60 -0.03 -16.63
N GLU A 192 -9.57 -0.85 -16.44
CA GLU A 192 -9.70 -2.14 -15.75
C GLU A 192 -10.04 -1.96 -14.26
N ILE A 193 -9.41 -0.99 -13.59
CA ILE A 193 -9.75 -0.64 -12.20
C ILE A 193 -11.22 -0.25 -12.08
N THR A 194 -11.71 0.57 -13.02
CA THR A 194 -13.10 1.05 -12.99
C THR A 194 -14.10 -0.11 -13.10
N ILE A 195 -13.83 -1.08 -13.98
CA ILE A 195 -14.66 -2.28 -14.15
C ILE A 195 -14.68 -3.12 -12.87
N VAL A 196 -13.53 -3.32 -12.23
CA VAL A 196 -13.41 -4.11 -10.99
C VAL A 196 -14.17 -3.46 -9.84
N THR A 197 -14.00 -2.15 -9.64
CA THR A 197 -14.67 -1.42 -8.55
C THR A 197 -16.19 -1.45 -8.70
N GLN A 198 -16.71 -1.34 -9.93
CA GLN A 198 -18.15 -1.44 -10.19
C GLN A 198 -18.70 -2.85 -9.93
N ALA A 199 -17.96 -3.90 -10.29
CA ALA A 199 -18.38 -5.28 -10.06
C ALA A 199 -18.51 -5.60 -8.56
N VAL A 200 -17.58 -5.12 -7.73
CA VAL A 200 -17.59 -5.34 -6.26
C VAL A 200 -18.76 -4.64 -5.58
N THR A 201 -19.20 -3.48 -6.10
CA THR A 201 -20.33 -2.72 -5.52
C THR A 201 -21.69 -3.36 -5.83
N GLN A 202 -21.75 -4.26 -6.81
CA GLN A 202 -23.01 -4.87 -7.27
C GLN A 202 -23.26 -6.29 -6.73
N GLU A 203 -22.44 -6.81 -5.81
CA GLU A 203 -22.79 -8.09 -5.18
C GLU A 203 -24.08 -7.93 -4.35
N PRO A 204 -25.17 -8.63 -4.71
CA PRO A 204 -26.42 -8.52 -3.99
C PRO A 204 -26.22 -9.05 -2.58
N VAL A 205 -26.61 -8.25 -1.60
CA VAL A 205 -26.81 -8.69 -0.22
C VAL A 205 -27.73 -9.92 -0.31
N LYS A 206 -27.16 -11.11 -0.16
CA LYS A 206 -27.96 -12.30 0.08
C LYS A 206 -28.66 -12.04 1.41
N GLU A 207 -29.93 -11.69 1.33
CA GLU A 207 -30.82 -11.67 2.48
C GLU A 207 -30.70 -13.04 3.15
N THR A 208 -30.04 -13.07 4.30
CA THR A 208 -30.06 -14.23 5.18
C THR A 208 -31.54 -14.49 5.47
N PRO A 209 -32.10 -15.67 5.15
CA PRO A 209 -33.48 -15.96 5.51
C PRO A 209 -33.59 -15.83 7.03
N SER A 210 -34.46 -14.91 7.45
CA SER A 210 -34.86 -14.75 8.85
C SER A 210 -35.36 -16.09 9.35
N ILE A 211 -34.55 -16.77 10.16
CA ILE A 211 -34.98 -17.97 10.87
C ILE A 211 -36.01 -17.47 11.89
N GLU A 212 -37.29 -17.68 11.60
CA GLU A 212 -38.35 -17.56 12.59
C GLU A 212 -38.04 -18.55 13.72
N GLU A 213 -37.54 -18.00 14.81
CA GLU A 213 -37.24 -18.67 16.05
C GLU A 213 -38.56 -19.18 16.66
N THR A 214 -38.94 -20.42 16.32
CA THR A 214 -40.03 -21.11 17.00
C THR A 214 -39.52 -21.52 18.37
N VAL A 215 -39.82 -20.68 19.36
CA VAL A 215 -39.63 -20.97 20.79
C VAL A 215 -40.44 -22.23 21.12
N LYS A 216 -39.76 -23.34 21.36
CA LYS A 216 -40.33 -24.54 22.00
C LYS A 216 -39.82 -24.57 23.44
N GLU A 217 -40.76 -24.50 24.37
CA GLU A 217 -40.52 -24.52 25.82
C GLU A 217 -39.76 -25.78 26.28
N PRO A 218 -38.98 -25.68 27.37
CA PRO A 218 -38.15 -26.77 27.86
C PRO A 218 -38.96 -27.76 28.70
N GLU A 219 -38.95 -29.04 28.31
CA GLU A 219 -39.32 -30.11 29.22
C GLU A 219 -38.16 -30.45 30.15
N THR A 220 -38.49 -30.34 31.43
CA THR A 220 -37.69 -30.68 32.60
C THR A 220 -37.56 -32.20 32.68
N SER A 221 -36.33 -32.72 32.71
CA SER A 221 -36.09 -33.98 33.41
C SER A 221 -34.73 -33.98 34.07
N THR A 222 -34.83 -34.16 35.38
CA THR A 222 -33.80 -34.36 36.38
C THR A 222 -33.17 -35.73 36.17
N GLU A 223 -31.85 -35.82 36.06
CA GLU A 223 -31.16 -36.98 36.62
C GLU A 223 -29.76 -36.59 37.10
N PHE A 224 -29.62 -36.72 38.42
CA PHE A 224 -28.37 -36.71 39.15
C PHE A 224 -27.57 -37.96 38.76
N GLU A 225 -26.29 -37.82 38.44
CA GLU A 225 -25.33 -38.87 38.78
C GLU A 225 -23.99 -38.26 39.19
N GLU A 226 -23.70 -38.41 40.48
CA GLU A 226 -22.39 -38.21 41.09
C GLU A 226 -21.41 -39.22 40.51
N LEU A 227 -20.24 -38.77 40.06
CA LEU A 227 -19.07 -39.64 40.02
C LEU A 227 -17.79 -38.89 40.37
N GLN A 228 -17.47 -39.04 41.65
CA GLN A 228 -16.17 -39.31 42.26
C GLN A 228 -14.87 -38.80 41.60
N LYS A 229 -14.17 -38.04 42.43
CA LYS A 229 -12.72 -37.81 42.50
C LYS A 229 -11.87 -39.01 42.08
N SER A 230 -10.77 -38.70 41.38
CA SER A 230 -9.45 -39.21 41.76
C SER A 230 -8.37 -38.24 41.33
N ASP A 231 -7.64 -37.75 42.32
CA ASP A 231 -6.34 -37.10 42.20
C ASP A 231 -5.35 -38.02 41.50
N GLU A 232 -4.57 -37.51 40.54
CA GLU A 232 -3.28 -38.09 40.19
C GLU A 232 -2.26 -36.98 39.88
N GLU A 233 -1.56 -36.65 40.96
CA GLU A 233 -0.23 -36.08 41.04
C GLU A 233 0.72 -36.86 40.12
N SER A 234 1.36 -36.20 39.15
CA SER A 234 2.56 -36.74 38.51
C SER A 234 3.62 -35.67 38.40
N ASP A 235 4.53 -35.74 39.39
CA ASP A 235 5.91 -35.32 39.29
C ASP A 235 6.55 -35.87 38.00
N LEU A 236 7.17 -35.00 37.22
CA LEU A 236 8.28 -35.40 36.38
C LEU A 236 9.50 -34.48 36.60
N PRO A 237 10.70 -35.06 36.76
CA PRO A 237 11.90 -34.35 37.16
C PRO A 237 12.78 -33.93 35.98
N PHE A 238 13.59 -32.90 36.27
CA PHE A 238 14.77 -32.38 35.55
C PHE A 238 14.55 -31.46 34.34
#